data_AF-A0A3B8Y1L8-F1
#
_entry.id   AF-A0A3B8Y1L8-F1
#
_cell.length_a   1.000
_cell.length_b   1.000
_cell.length_c   1.000
_cell.angle_alpha   90.00
_cell.angle_beta   90.00
_cell.angle_gamma   90.00
#
_symmetry.space_group_name_H-M   'P 1'
#
loop_
_entity.id
_entity.type
_entity.pdbx_description
1 polymer ?
#
loop_
_entity_poly.entity_id
_entity_poly.type
_entity_poly.pdbx_seq_one_letter_code
_entity_poly.pdbx_strand_id
1 'polypeptide(L)'
;ILRKIRYNQAIKAVVIRINSPGGSATASDTILREIQLIQQEKPVIVSMGNVAASGGYWVALGGQHIFAEANTITGSIGVFGLLLNIEEIAQNNGLNWDRVKTAKFAD
;
A
#
# COMPACT_ATOMS: atom_id res chain seq x y z
N ILE A 1 -15.72 -0.22 -1.40
CA ILE A 1 -16.18 0.03 -2.80
C ILE A 1 -15.94 -1.18 -3.69
N LEU A 2 -14.70 -1.70 -3.78
CA LEU A 2 -14.34 -2.86 -4.61
C LEU A 2 -15.26 -4.08 -4.44
N ARG A 3 -15.56 -4.49 -3.20
CA ARG A 3 -16.54 -5.57 -2.95
C ARG A 3 -17.94 -5.33 -3.52
N LYS A 4 -18.42 -4.08 -3.52
CA LYS A 4 -19.71 -3.74 -4.15
C LYS A 4 -19.64 -3.85 -5.68
N ILE A 5 -18.50 -3.47 -6.26
CA ILE A 5 -18.25 -3.57 -7.71
C ILE A 5 -18.24 -5.04 -8.16
N ARG A 6 -17.63 -5.93 -7.36
CA ARG A 6 -17.59 -7.37 -7.60
C ARG A 6 -18.99 -7.94 -7.82
N TYR A 7 -19.87 -7.78 -6.84
CA TYR A 7 -21.23 -8.32 -6.88
C TYR A 7 -22.21 -7.57 -7.80
N ASN A 8 -21.82 -6.43 -8.37
CA ASN A 8 -22.68 -5.70 -9.29
C ASN A 8 -22.60 -6.30 -10.71
N GLN A 9 -23.66 -7.01 -11.11
CA GLN A 9 -23.75 -7.66 -12.43
C GLN A 9 -23.85 -6.68 -13.61
N ALA A 10 -24.24 -5.42 -13.38
CA ALA A 10 -24.24 -4.40 -14.44
C ALA A 10 -22.83 -3.98 -14.84
N ILE A 11 -21.85 -4.10 -13.93
CA ILE A 11 -20.45 -3.79 -14.20
C ILE A 11 -19.77 -5.00 -14.85
N LYS A 12 -19.37 -4.84 -16.11
CA LYS A 12 -18.77 -5.91 -16.92
C LYS A 12 -17.24 -5.95 -16.91
N ALA A 13 -16.59 -4.85 -16.52
CA ALA A 13 -15.14 -4.75 -16.38
C ALA A 13 -14.78 -3.63 -15.40
N VAL A 14 -13.55 -3.63 -14.90
CA VAL A 14 -13.02 -2.62 -13.97
C VAL A 14 -11.70 -2.07 -14.48
N VAL A 15 -11.59 -0.74 -14.52
CA VAL A 15 -10.31 -0.06 -14.73
C VAL A 15 -9.86 0.55 -13.40
N ILE A 16 -8.68 0.16 -12.92
CA ILE A 16 -8.08 0.66 -11.69
C ILE A 16 -7.03 1.68 -12.06
N ARG A 17 -7.32 2.95 -11.78
CA ARG A 17 -6.37 4.05 -11.95
C ARG A 17 -5.50 4.17 -10.69
N ILE A 18 -4.19 4.01 -10.84
CA ILE A 18 -3.23 4.10 -9.74
C ILE A 18 -2.35 5.34 -9.94
N ASN A 19 -2.38 6.27 -8.99
CA ASN A 19 -1.46 7.39 -8.92
C ASN A 19 -0.95 7.53 -7.48
N SER A 20 -0.02 6.66 -7.07
CA SER A 20 0.44 6.51 -5.69
C SER A 20 1.92 6.13 -5.60
N PRO A 21 2.69 6.74 -4.67
CA PRO A 21 4.07 6.35 -4.37
C PRO A 21 4.18 5.08 -3.49
N GLY A 22 3.05 4.57 -2.98
CA GLY A 22 3.02 3.43 -2.05
C GLY A 22 2.37 3.77 -0.72
N GLY A 23 2.70 3.02 0.34
CA GLY A 23 2.13 3.24 1.67
C GLY A 23 2.18 1.97 2.53
N SER A 24 1.14 1.77 3.33
CA SER A 24 1.02 0.61 4.22
C SER A 24 1.02 -0.72 3.46
N ALA A 25 1.86 -1.66 3.92
CA ALA A 25 1.90 -3.02 3.40
C ALA A 25 0.56 -3.75 3.60
N THR A 26 -0.06 -3.65 4.77
CA THR A 26 -1.33 -4.33 5.08
C THR A 26 -2.50 -3.75 4.29
N ALA A 27 -2.51 -2.43 4.07
CA ALA A 27 -3.52 -1.80 3.22
C ALA A 27 -3.36 -2.24 1.76
N SER A 28 -2.11 -2.27 1.25
CA SER A 28 -1.80 -2.72 -0.11
C SER A 28 -2.24 -4.17 -0.33
N ASP A 29 -1.95 -5.06 0.62
CA ASP A 29 -2.35 -6.46 0.57
C ASP A 29 -3.88 -6.64 0.61
N THR A 30 -4.57 -5.89 1.48
CA THR A 30 -6.03 -5.91 1.55
C THR A 30 -6.69 -5.47 0.24
N ILE A 31 -6.13 -4.44 -0.41
CA ILE A 31 -6.62 -3.96 -1.70
C ILE A 31 -6.32 -4.99 -2.80
N LEU A 32 -5.09 -5.51 -2.87
CA LEU A 32 -4.71 -6.54 -3.84
C LEU A 32 -5.67 -7.73 -3.77
N ARG A 33 -5.95 -8.23 -2.55
CA ARG A 33 -6.87 -9.34 -2.33
C ARG A 33 -8.24 -9.08 -2.94
N GLU A 34 -8.83 -7.90 -2.70
CA GLU A 34 -10.16 -7.62 -3.24
C GLU A 34 -10.13 -7.44 -4.76
N ILE A 35 -9.03 -6.94 -5.33
CA ILE A 35 -8.86 -6.86 -6.79
C ILE A 35 -8.78 -8.26 -7.40
N GLN A 36 -8.01 -9.17 -6.81
CA GLN A 36 -7.92 -10.56 -7.26
C GLN A 36 -9.28 -11.26 -7.21
N LEU A 37 -10.08 -11.00 -6.17
CA LEU A 37 -11.46 -11.52 -6.10
C LEU A 37 -12.35 -10.95 -7.22
N ILE A 38 -12.21 -9.66 -7.57
CA ILE A 38 -12.93 -9.09 -8.73
C ILE A 38 -12.48 -9.76 -10.02
N GLN A 39 -11.17 -9.97 -10.19
CA GLN A 39 -10.57 -10.57 -11.39
C GLN A 39 -11.13 -11.96 -11.72
N GLN A 40 -11.51 -12.74 -10.69
CA GLN A 40 -12.15 -14.05 -10.86
C GLN A 40 -13.56 -13.97 -11.48
N GLU A 41 -14.23 -12.82 -11.35
CA GLU A 41 -15.62 -12.64 -11.80
C GLU A 41 -15.72 -11.74 -13.05
N LYS A 42 -14.78 -10.80 -13.24
CA LYS A 42 -14.79 -9.85 -14.36
C LYS A 42 -13.39 -9.32 -14.69
N PRO A 43 -13.14 -8.88 -15.94
CA PRO A 43 -11.85 -8.32 -16.34
C PRO A 43 -11.44 -7.11 -15.49
N VAL A 44 -10.16 -7.07 -15.12
CA VAL A 44 -9.55 -5.96 -14.37
C VAL A 44 -8.33 -5.47 -15.13
N ILE A 45 -8.34 -4.19 -15.49
CA ILE A 45 -7.25 -3.50 -16.17
C ILE A 45 -6.68 -2.46 -15.21
N VAL A 46 -5.36 -2.36 -15.12
CA VAL A 46 -4.67 -1.33 -14.35
C VAL A 46 -4.14 -0.27 -15.31
N SER A 47 -4.38 0.99 -14.96
CA SER A 47 -3.81 2.17 -15.62
C SER A 47 -2.97 2.92 -14.59
N MET A 48 -1.65 2.89 -14.76
CA MET A 48 -0.74 3.67 -13.94
C MET A 48 -0.72 5.13 -14.42
N GLY A 49 -0.75 6.06 -13.47
CA GLY A 49 -0.62 7.49 -13.71
C GLY A 49 0.82 7.95 -13.64
N ASN A 50 1.04 9.13 -13.06
CA ASN A 50 2.38 9.70 -12.95
C ASN A 50 3.28 8.83 -12.05
N VAL A 51 2.70 8.25 -10.97
CA VAL A 51 3.42 7.39 -10.04
C VAL A 51 2.59 6.14 -9.71
N ALA A 52 3.20 4.95 -9.73
CA ALA A 52 2.59 3.71 -9.27
C ALA A 52 3.68 2.79 -8.70
N ALA A 53 4.27 3.18 -7.57
CA ALA A 53 5.44 2.55 -6.99
C ALA A 53 5.14 1.91 -5.62
N SER A 54 6.02 1.02 -5.13
CA SER A 54 5.92 0.34 -3.83
C SER A 54 4.53 -0.30 -3.63
N GLY A 55 3.76 0.11 -2.62
CA GLY A 55 2.38 -0.35 -2.41
C GLY A 55 1.45 -0.12 -3.61
N GLY A 56 1.68 0.92 -4.43
CA GLY A 56 0.96 1.14 -5.68
C GLY A 56 1.27 0.07 -6.73
N TYR A 57 2.54 -0.33 -6.84
CA TYR A 57 2.95 -1.45 -7.70
C TYR A 57 2.39 -2.78 -7.16
N TRP A 58 2.40 -2.97 -5.84
CA TRP A 58 1.83 -4.14 -5.18
C TRP A 58 0.34 -4.32 -5.53
N VAL A 59 -0.45 -3.25 -5.43
CA VAL A 59 -1.87 -3.25 -5.81
C VAL A 59 -2.07 -3.53 -7.31
N ALA A 60 -1.17 -3.03 -8.16
CA ALA A 60 -1.24 -3.22 -9.61
C ALA A 60 -1.17 -4.70 -10.03
N LEU A 61 -0.53 -5.56 -9.22
CA LEU A 61 -0.41 -7.00 -9.47
C LEU A 61 -1.76 -7.74 -9.52
N GLY A 62 -2.85 -7.12 -9.05
CA GLY A 62 -4.20 -7.69 -9.16
C GLY A 62 -4.83 -7.55 -10.55
N GLY A 63 -4.28 -6.72 -11.43
CA GLY A 63 -4.76 -6.53 -12.79
C GLY A 63 -4.31 -7.63 -13.75
N GLN A 64 -5.11 -7.93 -14.78
CA GLN A 64 -4.72 -8.83 -15.88
C GLN A 64 -3.78 -8.15 -16.86
N HIS A 65 -3.99 -6.85 -17.09
CA HIS A 65 -3.17 -6.02 -17.95
C HIS A 65 -2.80 -4.75 -17.19
N ILE A 66 -1.53 -4.39 -17.22
CA ILE A 66 -0.97 -3.23 -16.55
C ILE A 66 -0.42 -2.30 -17.63
N PHE A 67 -0.98 -1.10 -17.71
CA PHE A 67 -0.54 -0.06 -18.64
C PHE A 67 0.16 1.05 -17.87
N ALA A 68 1.27 1.53 -18.42
CA ALA A 68 2.05 2.65 -17.91
C ALA A 68 2.51 3.51 -19.09
N GLU A 69 2.65 4.81 -18.87
CA GLU A 69 3.28 5.70 -19.84
C GLU A 69 4.81 5.61 -19.72
N ALA A 70 5.53 6.02 -20.76
CA ALA A 70 7.00 5.99 -20.77
C ALA A 70 7.62 6.82 -19.63
N ASN A 71 6.89 7.81 -19.11
CA ASN A 71 7.29 8.68 -18.01
C ASN A 71 6.67 8.28 -16.64
N THR A 72 5.88 7.22 -16.56
CA THR A 72 5.33 6.73 -15.29
C THR A 72 6.46 6.27 -14.37
N ILE A 73 6.52 6.83 -13.16
CA ILE A 73 7.43 6.38 -12.12
C ILE A 73 6.82 5.17 -11.43
N THR A 74 7.42 4.00 -11.62
CA THR A 74 6.92 2.72 -11.07
C THR A 74 8.05 1.91 -10.44
N GLY A 75 7.77 0.69 -10.00
CA GLY A 75 8.74 -0.15 -9.29
C GLY A 75 8.80 0.20 -7.81
N SER A 76 9.99 0.49 -7.27
CA SER A 76 10.24 0.64 -5.82
C SER A 76 9.77 -0.58 -5.01
N ILE A 77 10.08 -1.78 -5.52
CA ILE A 77 9.73 -3.06 -4.90
C ILE A 77 10.66 -3.29 -3.70
N GLY A 78 10.15 -3.02 -2.50
CA GLY A 78 10.89 -3.14 -1.25
C GLY A 78 10.07 -2.69 -0.04
N VAL A 79 10.57 -2.97 1.16
CA VAL A 79 9.94 -2.62 2.44
C VAL A 79 10.97 -1.93 3.32
N PHE A 80 10.55 -0.88 4.02
CA PHE A 80 11.37 -0.22 5.04
C PHE A 80 10.49 0.19 6.23
N GLY A 81 11.11 0.34 7.39
CA GLY A 81 10.50 0.86 8.61
C GLY A 81 11.46 1.81 9.29
N LEU A 82 10.92 2.80 9.99
CA LEU A 82 11.69 3.81 10.71
C LEU A 82 11.28 3.81 12.18
N LEU A 83 12.24 3.55 13.07
CA LEU A 83 12.09 3.72 14.51
C LEU A 83 13.02 4.86 14.93
N LEU A 84 12.44 5.98 15.37
CA LEU A 84 13.20 7.13 15.81
C LEU A 84 13.58 6.97 17.28
N ASN A 85 14.87 7.09 17.59
CA ASN A 85 15.37 7.18 18.96
C ASN A 85 15.87 8.60 19.22
N ILE A 86 15.25 9.30 20.18
CA ILE A 86 15.59 10.67 20.57
C ILE A 86 16.18 10.75 21.98
N GLU A 87 16.49 9.59 22.59
CA GLU A 87 16.91 9.50 23.99
C GLU A 87 18.17 10.33 24.29
N GLU A 88 19.21 10.18 23.48
CA GLU A 88 20.47 10.90 23.68
C GLU A 88 20.29 12.42 23.57
N ILE A 89 19.51 12.88 22.58
CA ILE A 89 19.22 14.31 22.40
C ILE A 89 18.43 14.84 23.61
N ALA A 90 17.43 14.10 24.08
CA ALA A 90 16.62 14.49 25.22
C ALA A 90 17.45 14.58 26.51
N GLN A 91 18.27 13.56 26.79
CA GLN A 91 19.15 13.52 27.97
C GLN A 91 20.15 14.68 27.97
N ASN A 92 20.75 14.97 26.81
CA ASN A 92 21.68 16.10 26.64
C ASN A 92 21.01 17.48 26.85
N ASN A 93 19.68 17.54 26.85
CA ASN A 93 18.89 18.74 27.12
C ASN A 93 18.14 18.67 28.47
N GLY A 94 18.53 17.75 29.36
CA GLY A 94 17.97 17.64 30.71
C GLY A 94 16.57 17.00 30.79
N LEU A 95 16.09 16.40 29.70
CA LEU A 95 14.80 15.69 29.66
C LEU A 95 15.02 14.20 29.93
N ASN A 96 14.31 13.67 30.93
CA ASN A 96 14.33 12.25 31.30
C ASN A 96 12.91 11.67 31.29
N TRP A 97 12.79 10.37 30.97
CA TRP A 97 11.54 9.63 31.05
C TRP A 97 11.68 8.45 31.98
N ASP A 98 10.80 8.35 32.97
CA ASP A 98 10.65 7.14 33.77
C ASP A 98 9.55 6.26 33.16
N ARG A 99 9.82 4.96 32.98
CA ARG A 99 8.86 4.00 32.39
C ARG A 99 8.83 2.73 33.21
N VAL A 100 7.62 2.34 33.64
CA VAL A 100 7.37 1.02 34.23
C VAL A 100 6.85 0.09 33.13
N LYS A 101 7.54 -1.04 32.91
CA LYS A 101 7.18 -2.03 31.88
C LYS A 101 6.88 -3.39 32.53
N THR A 102 5.85 -4.08 32.04
CA THR A 102 5.55 -5.46 32.44
C THR A 102 6.34 -6.50 31.64
N ALA A 103 6.86 -6.14 30.45
CA ALA A 103 7.68 -6.99 29.60
C ALA A 103 8.64 -6.18 28.70
N LYS A 104 9.62 -6.85 28.09
CA LYS A 104 10.72 -6.25 27.30
C LYS A 104 10.28 -5.42 26.08
N PHE A 105 9.13 -5.72 25.47
CA PHE A 105 8.62 -5.08 24.25
C PHE A 105 7.25 -4.42 24.45
N ALA A 106 6.96 -3.95 25.66
CA ALA A 106 5.66 -3.40 26.05
C ALA A 106 5.55 -1.87 25.84
N ASP A 107 6.31 -1.32 24.89
CA ASP A 107 6.42 0.11 24.62
C ASP A 107 6.48 0.44 23.12
#